data_AF-A0A972VE10-F1
#
_entry.id   AF-A0A972VE10-F1
#
_cell.length_a   1.000
_cell.length_b   1.000
_cell.length_c   1.000
_cell.angle_alpha   90.00
_cell.angle_beta   90.00
_cell.angle_gamma   90.00
#
_symmetry.space_group_name_H-M   'P 1'
#
loop_
_entity.id
_entity.type
_entity.pdbx_description
1 polymer ?
#
loop_
_entity_poly.entity_id
_entity_poly.type
_entity_poly.pdbx_seq_one_letter_code
_entity_poly.pdbx_strand_id
1 'polypeptide(L)'
;MVVGCKRVTVEADTPEPPKTAENIQVSESDAGRWPVHDTERPAPAVVTPGAEPGEAPSDAIVLFDGTDLTQWQTTKWVIRDGYMESVKGAGYIRTKESFGSCQLHVEFATPANVKGKGQGRGNSGVFLQDEYELQVLDSYDNHT
;
A
#
# COMPACT_ATOMS: atom_id res chain seq x y z
N MET A 1 3.89 4.28 -7.71
CA MET A 1 3.74 3.44 -6.49
C MET A 1 2.69 4.10 -5.61
N VAL A 2 1.70 3.34 -5.17
CA VAL A 2 0.52 3.88 -4.48
C VAL A 2 0.26 3.05 -3.22
N VAL A 3 0.14 3.70 -2.07
CA VAL A 3 -0.29 3.06 -0.82
C VAL A 3 -1.71 3.54 -0.51
N GLY A 4 -2.67 2.63 -0.57
CA GLY A 4 -3.97 2.79 0.08
C GLY A 4 -3.83 2.52 1.56
N CYS A 5 -3.48 3.53 2.35
CA CYS A 5 -3.53 3.46 3.81
C CYS A 5 -4.21 4.69 4.36
N LYS A 6 -5.32 4.49 5.08
CA LYS A 6 -6.00 5.55 5.80
C LYS A 6 -5.30 5.75 7.16
N ARG A 7 -4.98 7.00 7.52
CA ARG A 7 -4.71 7.35 8.91
C ARG A 7 -6.04 7.30 9.67
N VAL A 8 -6.20 6.32 10.55
CA VAL A 8 -7.38 6.23 11.41
C VAL A 8 -7.04 6.84 12.77
N THR A 9 -7.51 8.06 13.03
CA THR A 9 -7.70 8.56 14.40
C THR A 9 -9.16 8.31 14.76
N VAL A 10 -9.43 7.30 15.58
CA VAL A 10 -10.77 7.07 16.14
C VAL A 10 -10.86 7.83 17.46
N GLU A 11 -11.67 8.88 17.51
CA GLU A 11 -12.31 9.26 18.77
C GLU A 11 -13.71 8.62 18.75
N ALA A 12 -13.88 7.58 19.56
CA ALA A 12 -15.14 6.87 19.68
C ALA A 12 -15.97 7.55 20.78
N ASP A 13 -16.98 8.32 20.38
CA ASP A 13 -18.08 8.68 21.27
C ASP A 13 -19.16 7.61 21.12
N THR A 14 -19.40 6.84 22.18
CA THR A 14 -20.27 5.65 22.13
C THR A 14 -21.63 6.00 22.74
N PRO A 15 -22.74 6.03 21.97
CA PRO A 15 -24.06 6.14 22.57
C PRO A 15 -24.48 4.80 23.20
N GLU A 16 -25.14 4.87 24.36
CA GLU A 16 -25.66 3.70 25.10
C GLU A 16 -26.77 2.95 24.32
N PRO A 17 -26.84 1.61 24.42
CA PRO A 17 -27.84 0.81 23.72
C PRO A 17 -29.20 0.75 24.47
N PRO A 18 -30.36 0.81 23.79
CA PRO A 18 -31.64 0.54 24.43
C PRO A 18 -32.06 -0.95 24.35
N LYS A 19 -32.40 -1.47 25.54
CA LYS A 19 -33.27 -2.59 25.98
C LYS A 19 -33.54 -3.81 25.05
N THR A 20 -32.93 -4.92 25.47
CA THR A 20 -33.25 -6.37 25.38
C THR A 20 -34.47 -6.87 24.59
N ALA A 21 -34.17 -7.68 23.54
CA ALA A 21 -34.96 -8.81 23.03
C ALA A 21 -34.01 -9.88 22.42
N GLU A 22 -34.50 -11.12 22.35
CA GLU A 22 -33.79 -12.41 22.17
C GLU A 22 -32.80 -12.52 20.99
N ASN A 23 -31.67 -13.21 21.23
CA ASN A 23 -30.71 -13.75 20.23
C ASN A 23 -30.39 -12.85 19.02
N ILE A 24 -30.20 -11.55 19.23
CA ILE A 24 -29.72 -10.66 18.17
C ILE A 24 -28.28 -11.06 17.85
N GLN A 25 -28.05 -11.60 16.65
CA GLN A 25 -26.69 -11.79 16.14
C GLN A 25 -26.08 -10.42 15.91
N VAL A 26 -24.86 -10.23 16.36
CA VAL A 26 -24.16 -8.94 16.33
C VAL A 26 -22.87 -9.11 15.54
N SER A 27 -22.62 -8.20 14.61
CA SER A 27 -21.36 -8.10 13.87
C SER A 27 -20.46 -7.03 14.50
N GLU A 28 -19.17 -7.33 14.63
CA GLU A 28 -18.14 -6.37 15.03
C GLU A 28 -17.36 -5.92 13.78
N SER A 29 -17.08 -4.62 13.71
CA SER A 29 -16.36 -3.99 12.60
C SER A 29 -15.67 -2.71 13.10
N ASP A 30 -14.85 -2.09 12.24
CA ASP A 30 -14.23 -0.79 12.54
C ASP A 30 -15.26 0.34 12.79
N ALA A 31 -16.49 0.18 12.28
CA ALA A 31 -17.60 1.10 12.54
C ALA A 31 -18.29 0.84 13.89
N GLY A 32 -17.79 -0.09 14.70
CA GLY A 32 -18.38 -0.50 15.97
C GLY A 32 -19.18 -1.79 15.88
N ARG A 33 -20.03 -1.99 16.89
CA ARG A 33 -20.78 -3.23 17.14
C ARG A 33 -22.25 -3.04 16.75
N TRP A 34 -22.70 -3.77 15.73
CA TRP A 34 -24.00 -3.56 15.09
C TRP A 34 -24.81 -4.86 15.00
N PRO A 35 -26.13 -4.85 15.28
CA PRO A 35 -27.01 -5.94 14.95
C PRO A 35 -26.87 -6.36 13.48
N VAL A 36 -26.92 -7.67 13.23
CA VAL A 36 -26.94 -8.21 11.87
C VAL A 36 -28.20 -7.68 11.16
N HIS A 37 -28.02 -7.10 9.98
CA HIS A 37 -29.04 -6.40 9.19
C HIS A 37 -29.51 -5.02 9.71
N ASP A 38 -28.80 -4.40 10.66
CA ASP A 38 -29.11 -3.02 11.06
C ASP A 38 -28.88 -2.04 9.89
N THR A 39 -29.93 -1.31 9.50
CA THR A 39 -29.91 -0.33 8.42
C THR A 39 -29.25 0.98 8.82
N GLU A 40 -29.12 1.25 10.12
CA GLU A 40 -28.45 2.44 10.65
C GLU A 40 -26.93 2.26 10.75
N ARG A 41 -26.43 1.05 10.50
CA ARG A 41 -24.99 0.79 10.44
C ARG A 41 -24.35 1.68 9.37
N PRO A 42 -23.26 2.42 9.68
CA PRO A 42 -22.58 3.27 8.72
C PRO A 42 -22.23 2.51 7.44
N ALA A 43 -22.66 3.05 6.30
CA ALA A 43 -22.27 2.52 5.00
C ALA A 43 -20.75 2.70 4.79
N PRO A 44 -20.09 1.77 4.07
CA PRO A 44 -18.71 1.97 3.65
C PRO A 44 -18.56 3.27 2.86
N ALA A 45 -17.41 3.92 3.00
CA ALA A 45 -17.10 5.09 2.18
C ALA A 45 -17.07 4.70 0.70
N VAL A 46 -17.65 5.56 -0.14
CA VAL A 46 -17.55 5.40 -1.60
C VAL A 46 -16.13 5.77 -2.02
N VAL A 47 -15.49 4.89 -2.80
CA VAL A 47 -14.16 5.10 -3.36
C VAL A 47 -14.26 5.07 -4.88
N THR A 48 -13.76 6.11 -5.54
CA THR A 48 -13.66 6.14 -7.00
C THR A 48 -12.38 5.42 -7.41
N PRO A 49 -12.46 4.37 -8.26
CA PRO A 49 -11.26 3.70 -8.74
C PRO A 49 -10.46 4.59 -9.72
N GLY A 50 -9.20 4.24 -9.96
CA GLY A 50 -8.41 4.82 -11.05
C GLY A 50 -9.09 4.59 -12.40
N ALA A 51 -8.86 5.47 -13.37
CA ALA A 51 -9.46 5.36 -14.69
C ALA A 51 -8.80 4.24 -15.51
N GLU A 52 -7.48 4.09 -15.36
CA GLU A 52 -6.68 3.07 -16.04
C GLU A 52 -6.02 2.10 -15.04
N PRO A 53 -5.63 0.88 -15.48
CA PRO A 53 -4.87 -0.03 -14.65
C PRO A 53 -3.59 0.61 -14.12
N GLY A 54 -3.39 0.53 -12.80
CA GLY A 54 -2.24 1.10 -12.11
C GLY A 54 -2.46 2.51 -11.55
N GLU A 55 -3.55 3.19 -11.92
CA GLU A 55 -3.89 4.47 -11.32
C GLU A 55 -4.45 4.33 -9.90
N ALA A 56 -4.13 5.33 -9.07
CA ALA A 56 -4.55 5.37 -7.68
C ALA A 56 -6.08 5.59 -7.55
N PRO A 57 -6.77 4.86 -6.67
CA PRO A 57 -8.14 5.22 -6.28
C PRO A 57 -8.15 6.52 -5.48
N SER A 58 -9.33 7.14 -5.35
CA SER A 58 -9.51 8.46 -4.74
C SER A 58 -9.10 8.56 -3.27
N ASP A 59 -8.99 7.44 -2.56
CA ASP A 59 -8.63 7.37 -1.14
C ASP A 59 -7.16 6.98 -0.90
N ALA A 60 -6.37 6.78 -1.96
CA ALA A 60 -4.99 6.34 -1.81
C ALA A 60 -4.00 7.49 -1.68
N ILE A 61 -2.92 7.21 -0.93
CA ILE A 61 -1.74 8.06 -0.86
C ILE A 61 -0.82 7.68 -2.03
N VAL A 62 -0.64 8.63 -2.95
CA VAL A 62 0.25 8.45 -4.10
C VAL A 62 1.69 8.64 -3.65
N LEU A 63 2.45 7.56 -3.53
CA LEU A 63 3.87 7.63 -3.14
C LEU A 63 4.77 8.09 -4.29
N PHE A 64 4.38 7.79 -5.53
CA PHE A 64 5.13 8.19 -6.72
C PHE A 64 4.23 8.13 -7.95
N ASP A 65 4.13 9.25 -8.67
CA ASP A 65 3.34 9.45 -9.89
C ASP A 65 4.20 9.76 -11.13
N GLY A 66 5.52 9.72 -10.99
CA GLY A 66 6.45 10.07 -12.06
C GLY A 66 7.09 11.45 -11.94
N THR A 67 6.65 12.29 -11.01
CA THR A 67 7.06 13.71 -10.97
C THR A 67 8.10 14.04 -9.90
N ASP A 68 7.93 13.54 -8.68
CA ASP A 68 8.83 13.85 -7.56
C ASP A 68 8.97 12.71 -6.54
N LEU A 69 9.91 12.86 -5.60
CA LEU A 69 10.16 11.93 -4.49
C LEU A 69 9.72 12.51 -3.14
N THR A 70 8.73 13.39 -3.12
CA THR A 70 8.33 14.12 -1.90
C THR A 70 7.78 13.22 -0.80
N GLN A 71 7.24 12.05 -1.14
CA GLN A 71 6.76 11.04 -0.19
C GLN A 71 7.87 10.13 0.37
N TRP A 72 9.12 10.34 -0.06
CA TRP A 72 10.26 9.51 0.32
C TRP A 72 11.26 10.28 1.17
N GLN A 73 11.96 9.58 2.04
CA GLN A 73 13.11 10.12 2.76
C GLN A 73 14.22 10.49 1.77
N THR A 74 15.14 11.34 2.20
CA THR A 74 16.29 11.75 1.39
C THR A 74 16.99 10.53 0.80
N THR A 75 17.07 10.50 -0.52
CA THR A 75 17.52 9.33 -1.27
C THR A 75 18.45 9.74 -2.41
N LYS A 76 19.19 8.77 -2.92
CA LYS A 76 20.03 8.89 -4.11
C LYS A 76 19.37 8.29 -5.36
N TRP A 77 18.18 7.72 -5.22
CA TRP A 77 17.36 7.30 -6.35
C TRP A 77 17.05 8.50 -7.23
N VAL A 78 16.93 8.27 -8.54
CA VAL A 78 16.73 9.33 -9.53
C VAL A 78 15.42 9.12 -10.27
N ILE A 79 14.82 10.21 -10.75
CA ILE A 79 13.66 10.15 -11.64
C ILE A 79 14.12 10.26 -13.09
N ARG A 80 13.59 9.40 -13.96
CA ARG A 80 13.78 9.46 -15.42
C ARG A 80 12.49 9.06 -16.09
N ASP A 81 12.07 9.79 -17.12
CA ASP A 81 10.97 9.41 -18.01
C ASP A 81 9.71 8.85 -17.29
N GLY A 82 9.34 9.45 -16.15
CA GLY A 82 8.17 9.05 -15.35
C GLY A 82 8.37 7.86 -14.40
N TYR A 83 9.57 7.27 -14.31
CA TYR A 83 9.92 6.22 -13.35
C TYR A 83 11.02 6.67 -12.37
N MET A 84 11.11 5.99 -11.22
CA MET A 84 12.23 6.14 -10.29
C MET A 84 13.20 4.97 -10.41
N GLU A 85 14.50 5.24 -10.36
CA GLU A 85 15.56 4.28 -10.63
C GLU A 85 16.53 4.16 -9.45
N SER A 86 16.79 2.92 -9.02
CA SER A 86 17.90 2.61 -8.12
C SER A 86 19.21 2.67 -8.88
N VAL A 87 20.06 3.63 -8.54
CA VAL A 87 21.41 3.75 -9.11
C VAL A 87 22.46 3.08 -8.23
N LYS A 88 23.63 2.79 -8.80
CA LYS A 88 24.73 2.16 -8.06
C LYS A 88 25.08 2.99 -6.81
N GLY A 89 25.03 2.34 -5.64
CA GLY A 89 25.33 2.99 -4.35
C GLY A 89 24.20 3.86 -3.80
N ALA A 90 22.99 3.75 -4.35
CA ALA A 90 21.83 4.47 -3.84
C ALA A 90 21.36 3.97 -2.47
N GLY A 91 21.48 2.66 -2.24
CA GLY A 91 20.93 2.00 -1.05
C GLY A 91 19.41 1.89 -1.11
N TYR A 92 18.80 1.62 0.05
CA TYR A 92 17.35 1.58 0.20
C TYR A 92 16.73 2.96 0.04
N ILE A 93 15.49 2.98 -0.40
CA ILE A 93 14.60 4.13 -0.31
C ILE A 93 13.46 3.77 0.66
N ARG A 94 12.99 4.74 1.45
CA ARG A 94 11.95 4.54 2.46
C ARG A 94 10.93 5.67 2.40
N THR A 95 9.66 5.34 2.59
CA THR A 95 8.59 6.33 2.70
C THR A 95 8.82 7.25 3.90
N LYS A 96 8.34 8.50 3.84
CA LYS A 96 8.38 9.40 4.99
C LYS A 96 7.43 8.93 6.09
N GLU A 97 6.25 8.47 5.70
CA GLU A 97 5.26 7.91 6.60
C GLU A 97 5.50 6.42 6.85
N SER A 98 5.04 5.96 8.02
CA SER A 98 4.98 4.55 8.39
C SER A 98 3.56 4.04 8.23
N PHE A 99 3.41 2.80 7.80
CA PHE A 99 2.10 2.20 7.51
C PHE A 99 1.84 0.97 8.38
N GLY A 100 0.57 0.82 8.77
CA GLY A 100 0.03 -0.40 9.38
C GLY A 100 -0.57 -1.30 8.32
N SER A 101 -1.82 -1.72 8.55
CA SER A 101 -2.61 -2.40 7.53
C SER A 101 -2.82 -1.48 6.32
N CYS A 102 -2.43 -1.95 5.15
CA CYS A 102 -2.55 -1.17 3.91
C CYS A 102 -2.77 -2.08 2.70
N GLN A 103 -3.25 -1.46 1.63
CA GLN A 103 -3.16 -2.02 0.28
C GLN A 103 -2.06 -1.27 -0.46
N LEU A 104 -1.16 -1.99 -1.13
CA LEU A 104 -0.01 -1.41 -1.80
C LEU A 104 0.03 -1.85 -3.28
N HIS A 105 0.15 -0.88 -4.18
CA HIS A 105 0.38 -1.09 -5.60
C HIS A 105 1.80 -0.65 -5.98
N VAL A 106 2.58 -1.57 -6.56
CA VAL A 106 3.93 -1.33 -7.07
C VAL A 106 4.04 -1.96 -8.44
N GLU A 107 4.59 -1.19 -9.38
CA GLU A 107 5.08 -1.69 -10.65
C GLU A 107 6.59 -1.57 -10.66
N PHE A 108 7.27 -2.57 -11.22
CA PHE A 108 8.71 -2.60 -11.32
C PHE A 108 9.13 -3.12 -12.69
N ALA A 109 10.33 -2.70 -13.10
CA ALA A 109 11.00 -3.23 -14.27
C ALA A 109 12.45 -3.55 -13.90
N THR A 110 12.96 -4.68 -14.40
CA THR A 110 14.37 -5.04 -14.28
C THR A 110 15.17 -4.33 -15.37
N PRO A 111 16.50 -4.17 -15.23
CA PRO A 111 17.30 -3.47 -16.22
C PRO A 111 17.19 -4.12 -17.61
N ALA A 112 16.96 -3.32 -18.66
CA ALA A 112 16.83 -3.81 -20.03
C ALA A 112 18.06 -4.61 -20.51
N ASN A 113 19.25 -4.19 -20.07
CA ASN A 113 20.49 -4.91 -20.30
C ASN A 113 20.67 -5.98 -19.21
N VAL A 114 20.24 -7.19 -19.52
CA VAL A 114 20.36 -8.35 -18.64
C VAL A 114 21.83 -8.66 -18.34
N LYS A 115 22.19 -8.63 -17.05
CA LYS A 115 23.52 -8.98 -16.53
C LYS A 115 23.37 -9.76 -15.23
N GLY A 116 24.32 -10.66 -14.97
CA GLY A 116 24.30 -11.51 -13.78
C GLY A 116 23.47 -12.80 -13.96
N LYS A 117 23.40 -13.60 -12.90
CA LYS A 117 22.63 -14.85 -12.79
C LYS A 117 22.15 -15.04 -11.35
N GLY A 118 21.13 -15.88 -11.15
CA GLY A 118 20.53 -16.14 -9.85
C GLY A 118 20.12 -14.83 -9.15
N GLN A 119 20.43 -14.73 -7.86
CA GLN A 119 20.21 -13.53 -7.04
C GLN A 119 21.02 -12.29 -7.47
N GLY A 120 21.97 -12.42 -8.40
CA GLY A 120 22.75 -11.29 -8.91
C GLY A 120 22.13 -10.61 -10.13
N ARG A 121 20.94 -11.05 -10.59
CA ARG A 121 20.30 -10.58 -11.82
C ARG A 121 19.03 -9.79 -11.51
N GLY A 122 19.12 -8.46 -11.54
CA GLY A 122 17.96 -7.57 -11.36
C GLY A 122 17.30 -7.67 -9.98
N ASN A 123 18.10 -7.88 -8.92
CA ASN A 123 17.61 -8.09 -7.56
C ASN A 123 17.23 -6.77 -6.85
N SER A 124 16.06 -6.77 -6.25
CA SER A 124 15.50 -5.72 -5.40
C SER A 124 14.44 -6.34 -4.47
N GLY A 125 13.73 -5.51 -3.70
CA GLY A 125 12.68 -5.99 -2.82
C GLY A 125 11.79 -4.87 -2.32
N VAL A 126 10.55 -5.22 -1.99
CA VAL A 126 9.62 -4.35 -1.27
C VAL A 126 9.53 -4.84 0.15
N PHE A 127 10.07 -4.07 1.09
CA PHE A 127 10.08 -4.42 2.51
C PHE A 127 8.83 -3.85 3.20
N LEU A 128 7.91 -4.75 3.59
CA LEU A 128 6.76 -4.38 4.39
C LEU A 128 7.21 -4.16 5.83
N GLN A 129 6.98 -2.94 6.33
CA GLN A 129 7.32 -2.52 7.69
C GLN A 129 8.80 -2.73 8.05
N ASP A 130 9.70 -2.57 7.08
CA ASP A 130 11.15 -2.77 7.20
C ASP A 130 11.60 -4.20 7.58
N GLU A 131 10.69 -5.18 7.64
CA GLU A 131 10.97 -6.52 8.16
C GLU A 131 10.73 -7.62 7.11
N TYR A 132 9.60 -7.57 6.40
CA TYR A 132 9.17 -8.67 5.53
C TYR A 132 9.36 -8.31 4.06
N GLU A 133 10.27 -9.01 3.39
CA GLU A 133 10.59 -8.75 1.99
C GLU A 133 9.64 -9.50 1.03
N LEU A 134 9.02 -8.73 0.14
CA LEU A 134 8.46 -9.23 -1.10
C LEU A 134 9.53 -9.12 -2.19
N GLN A 135 10.04 -10.28 -2.62
CA GLN A 135 11.18 -10.34 -3.52
C GLN A 135 10.87 -9.78 -4.91
N VAL A 136 11.78 -8.95 -5.43
CA VAL A 136 11.75 -8.45 -6.80
C VAL A 136 13.01 -8.94 -7.52
N LEU A 137 12.85 -9.77 -8.55
CA LEU A 137 13.98 -10.39 -9.23
C LEU A 137 13.68 -10.61 -10.71
N ASP A 138 14.71 -10.49 -11.55
CA ASP A 138 14.63 -10.96 -12.94
C ASP A 138 14.71 -12.49 -12.97
N SER A 139 13.55 -13.14 -12.81
CA SER A 139 13.42 -14.60 -12.79
C SER A 139 13.17 -15.20 -14.19
N TYR A 140 13.09 -14.38 -15.24
CA TYR A 140 12.82 -14.88 -16.59
C TYR A 140 14.07 -15.56 -17.17
N ASP A 141 13.95 -16.86 -17.43
CA ASP A 141 15.07 -17.73 -17.85
C ASP A 141 16.31 -17.53 -16.95
N ASN A 142 16.05 -17.56 -15.64
CA ASN A 142 17.07 -17.39 -14.62
C ASN A 142 16.82 -18.43 -13.52
N HIS A 143 17.75 -19.37 -13.33
CA HIS A 143 17.69 -20.29 -12.21
C HIS A 143 18.15 -19.57 -10.94
N THR A 144 17.24 -19.45 -9.97
CA THR A 144 17.37 -18.61 -8.78
C THR A 144 17.35 -19.38 -7.49
#